data_AF-A0A374VD73-F1
#
_entry.id   AF-A0A374VD73-F1
#
_cell.length_a   1.000
_cell.length_b   1.000
_cell.length_c   1.000
_cell.angle_alpha   90.00
_cell.angle_beta   90.00
_cell.angle_gamma   90.00
#
_symmetry.space_group_name_H-M   'P 1'
#
loop_
_entity.id
_entity.type
_entity.pdbx_description
1 polymer ?
#
loop_
_entity_poly.entity_id
_entity_poly.type
_entity_poly.pdbx_seq_one_letter_code
_entity_poly.pdbx_strand_id
1 'polypeptide(L)'
;MSEQPFEMIAKTFQGLEEVLAKELTSLGANDIEIGRRMVSFSGDKEMMYKANFCLRTAIRILKPIKHFTAKNADEVYEQIKAIHWEDYLDTDKTFAVDAVVFSEEFRHSKFVSYKVKDAIVDYFREKSGDRPNVRINKPDVLLNIHIAETKCTLSLDSSGESLHRRGYRQEAVEAPLNEVLAAGMILMSGWNGECDLIDPMCGSGTIPIEAALIARNIAPGVFRKEFAFEKWVDFDQELFDNIYNDDSQEREFKHKIYGYDNNPQANEIATRNIKAAGVSKDVILKLQPFQQFEQPKEKSIIITNPPYGERISTNDLLGLYSMIGERLKHAFTGNTAWILSYREECFDQIGLKATNKVPLFNGALECEFRQYEIFDGKYKEFREGGDELSRERKEYRTSASGEQRDFRPAPGERREFRPRERFNGERKEFNGDRKPREFRDSEKREFRPRERREFKEGDRKEFKSRERREFSKEREPRSGESYPERKRREFKKKEE
;
A
#
# COMPACT_ATOMS: atom_id res chain seq x y z
N MET A 1 -23.16 24.27 -5.04
CA MET A 1 -22.41 24.58 -6.27
C MET A 1 -21.44 23.44 -6.46
N SER A 2 -21.52 22.68 -7.55
CA SER A 2 -20.55 21.61 -7.83
C SER A 2 -19.17 22.26 -7.95
N GLU A 3 -18.23 21.88 -7.08
CA GLU A 3 -16.84 22.30 -7.21
C GLU A 3 -16.30 21.87 -8.58
N GLN A 4 -15.41 22.68 -9.16
CA GLN A 4 -14.77 22.30 -10.41
C GLN A 4 -13.90 21.05 -10.17
N PRO A 5 -13.87 20.10 -11.13
CA PRO A 5 -13.01 18.94 -11.03
C PRO A 5 -11.54 19.38 -10.95
N PHE A 6 -10.76 18.68 -10.14
CA PHE A 6 -9.33 18.91 -9.97
C PHE A 6 -8.55 17.62 -10.17
N GLU A 7 -7.27 17.78 -10.53
CA GLU A 7 -6.34 16.68 -10.69
C GLU A 7 -6.01 16.03 -9.33
N MET A 8 -5.85 14.71 -9.35
CA MET A 8 -5.39 13.89 -8.23
C MET A 8 -4.41 12.83 -8.73
N ILE A 9 -3.54 12.38 -7.83
CA ILE A 9 -2.58 11.32 -8.09
C ILE A 9 -2.74 10.23 -7.03
N ALA A 10 -3.12 9.03 -7.46
CA ALA A 10 -3.12 7.84 -6.63
C ALA A 10 -1.79 7.09 -6.77
N LYS A 11 -0.99 7.04 -5.70
CA LYS A 11 0.26 6.25 -5.67
C LYS A 11 -0.06 4.78 -5.38
N THR A 12 0.65 3.85 -6.01
CA THR A 12 0.52 2.41 -5.81
C THR A 12 1.87 1.68 -5.91
N PHE A 13 1.89 0.35 -5.75
CA PHE A 13 3.06 -0.46 -6.04
C PHE A 13 3.22 -0.70 -7.54
N GLN A 14 4.46 -0.94 -7.96
CA GLN A 14 4.74 -1.31 -9.34
C GLN A 14 4.06 -2.65 -9.67
N GLY A 15 3.41 -2.69 -10.83
CA GLY A 15 2.62 -3.82 -11.32
C GLY A 15 1.13 -3.74 -10.96
N LEU A 16 0.72 -2.82 -10.07
CA LEU A 16 -0.69 -2.64 -9.67
C LEU A 16 -1.39 -1.46 -10.36
N GLU A 17 -0.70 -0.72 -11.23
CA GLU A 17 -1.23 0.51 -11.81
C GLU A 17 -2.49 0.27 -12.66
N GLU A 18 -2.49 -0.82 -13.45
CA GLU A 18 -3.66 -1.28 -14.22
C GLU A 18 -4.85 -1.67 -13.33
N VAL A 19 -4.58 -2.26 -12.16
CA VAL A 19 -5.63 -2.64 -11.20
C VAL A 19 -6.22 -1.39 -10.57
N LEU A 20 -5.37 -0.46 -10.15
CA LEU A 20 -5.78 0.82 -9.57
C LEU A 20 -6.61 1.65 -10.55
N ALA A 21 -6.21 1.70 -11.83
CA ALA A 21 -6.96 2.40 -12.87
C ALA A 21 -8.38 1.82 -13.04
N LYS A 22 -8.54 0.49 -12.96
CA LYS A 22 -9.86 -0.16 -13.00
C LYS A 22 -10.70 0.17 -11.77
N GLU A 23 -10.10 0.21 -10.59
CA GLU A 23 -10.80 0.64 -9.38
C GLU A 23 -11.28 2.09 -9.52
N LEU A 24 -10.42 3.01 -9.96
CA LEU A 24 -10.77 4.42 -10.20
C LEU A 24 -11.89 4.58 -11.24
N THR A 25 -11.82 3.82 -12.34
CA THR A 25 -12.88 3.80 -13.36
C THR A 25 -14.21 3.35 -12.77
N SER A 26 -14.19 2.31 -11.93
CA SER A 26 -15.39 1.77 -11.28
C SER A 26 -15.99 2.74 -10.26
N LEU A 27 -15.17 3.62 -9.67
CA LEU A 27 -15.63 4.69 -8.79
C LEU A 27 -16.14 5.94 -9.53
N GLY A 28 -15.99 6.00 -10.86
CA GLY A 28 -16.44 7.13 -11.68
C GLY A 28 -15.42 8.26 -11.81
N ALA A 29 -14.13 7.99 -11.61
CA ALA A 29 -13.08 8.98 -11.86
C ALA A 29 -12.93 9.29 -13.36
N ASN A 30 -12.55 10.54 -13.68
CA ASN A 30 -12.32 11.01 -15.04
C ASN A 30 -10.82 11.09 -15.35
N ASP A 31 -10.48 11.29 -16.63
CA ASP A 31 -9.10 11.54 -17.12
C ASP A 31 -8.03 10.59 -16.54
N ILE A 32 -8.35 9.29 -16.51
CA ILE A 32 -7.49 8.28 -15.91
C ILE A 32 -6.26 8.03 -16.79
N GLU A 33 -5.08 8.33 -16.26
CA GLU A 33 -3.81 8.12 -16.92
C GLU A 33 -2.86 7.28 -16.05
N ILE A 34 -2.47 6.13 -16.59
CA ILE A 34 -1.53 5.22 -15.93
C ILE A 34 -0.10 5.74 -16.12
N GLY A 35 0.66 5.81 -15.04
CA GLY A 35 2.09 6.04 -15.10
C GLY A 35 2.85 5.09 -14.18
N ARG A 36 4.10 5.41 -13.88
CA ARG A 36 4.95 4.52 -13.09
C ARG A 36 4.60 4.62 -11.61
N ARG A 37 4.11 3.52 -11.02
CA ARG A 37 3.72 3.42 -9.59
C ARG A 37 2.63 4.42 -9.18
N MET A 38 1.87 4.92 -10.14
CA MET A 38 0.82 5.90 -9.89
C MET A 38 -0.21 5.91 -11.01
N VAL A 39 -1.39 6.41 -10.70
CA VAL A 39 -2.44 6.72 -11.68
C VAL A 39 -2.90 8.15 -11.40
N SER A 40 -2.81 9.03 -12.40
CA SER A 40 -3.43 10.36 -12.36
C SER A 40 -4.89 10.25 -12.80
N PHE A 41 -5.74 11.07 -12.21
CA PHE A 41 -7.18 11.12 -12.49
C PHE A 41 -7.74 12.48 -12.09
N SER A 42 -8.92 12.82 -12.58
CA SER A 42 -9.64 14.03 -12.20
C SER A 42 -10.98 13.71 -11.54
N GLY A 43 -11.44 14.60 -10.67
CA GLY A 43 -12.70 14.46 -9.96
C GLY A 43 -12.95 15.63 -9.02
N ASP A 44 -14.12 15.65 -8.41
CA ASP A 44 -14.47 16.63 -7.38
C ASP A 44 -14.05 16.17 -5.98
N LYS A 45 -14.45 16.93 -4.95
CA LYS A 45 -14.17 16.60 -3.54
C LYS A 45 -14.79 15.28 -3.12
N GLU A 46 -15.98 14.94 -3.62
CA GLU A 46 -16.62 13.66 -3.35
C GLU A 46 -15.77 12.50 -3.88
N MET A 47 -15.25 12.62 -5.10
CA MET A 47 -14.33 11.65 -5.68
C MET A 47 -13.04 11.52 -4.87
N MET A 48 -12.47 12.62 -4.36
CA MET A 48 -11.29 12.55 -3.48
C MET A 48 -11.56 11.77 -2.19
N TYR A 49 -12.71 12.00 -1.55
CA TYR A 49 -13.11 11.27 -0.35
C TYR A 49 -13.36 9.78 -0.66
N LYS A 50 -14.09 9.48 -1.75
CA LYS A 50 -14.32 8.11 -2.24
C LYS A 50 -13.01 7.40 -2.58
N ALA A 51 -12.05 8.07 -3.21
CA ALA A 51 -10.75 7.49 -3.54
C ALA A 51 -9.99 7.04 -2.28
N ASN A 52 -9.97 7.88 -1.23
CA ASN A 52 -9.35 7.52 0.05
C ASN A 52 -10.09 6.40 0.78
N PHE A 53 -11.41 6.39 0.69
CA PHE A 53 -12.26 5.48 1.44
C PHE A 53 -12.38 4.09 0.79
N CYS A 54 -12.52 4.03 -0.53
CA CYS A 54 -12.88 2.82 -1.26
C CYS A 54 -11.69 2.10 -1.92
N LEU A 55 -10.63 2.80 -2.32
CA LEU A 55 -9.54 2.18 -3.09
C LEU A 55 -8.74 1.18 -2.27
N ARG A 56 -8.59 -0.03 -2.81
CA ARG A 56 -7.86 -1.14 -2.17
C ARG A 56 -6.42 -1.17 -2.62
N THR A 57 -6.12 -0.76 -3.85
CA THR A 57 -4.75 -0.82 -4.39
C THR A 57 -3.99 0.51 -4.34
N ALA A 58 -4.59 1.57 -3.79
CA ALA A 58 -3.89 2.84 -3.55
C ALA A 58 -3.11 2.84 -2.23
N ILE A 59 -1.97 3.50 -2.21
CA ILE A 59 -1.10 3.72 -1.04
C ILE A 59 -1.32 5.10 -0.44
N ARG A 60 -1.53 6.12 -1.27
CA ARG A 60 -1.79 7.54 -0.94
C ARG A 60 -2.54 8.21 -2.08
N ILE A 61 -3.41 9.15 -1.76
CA ILE A 61 -4.10 10.05 -2.72
C ILE A 61 -3.58 11.47 -2.51
N LEU A 62 -2.98 12.04 -3.54
CA LEU A 62 -2.42 13.38 -3.53
C LEU A 62 -3.27 14.32 -4.37
N LYS A 63 -3.49 15.54 -3.89
CA LYS A 63 -4.12 16.64 -4.61
C LYS A 63 -3.05 17.67 -4.98
N PRO A 64 -2.53 17.68 -6.22
CA PRO A 64 -1.65 18.73 -6.69
C PRO A 64 -2.26 20.12 -6.47
N ILE A 65 -1.46 21.04 -5.92
CA ILE A 65 -1.84 22.45 -5.70
C ILE A 65 -0.98 23.42 -6.49
N LYS A 66 0.19 22.98 -6.96
CA LYS A 66 1.05 23.79 -7.84
C LYS A 66 2.00 22.92 -8.66
N HIS A 67 2.02 23.17 -9.97
CA HIS A 67 3.05 22.69 -10.88
C HIS A 67 3.97 23.86 -11.26
N PHE A 68 5.28 23.63 -11.25
CA PHE A 68 6.26 24.65 -11.63
C PHE A 68 7.57 23.99 -12.06
N THR A 69 8.45 24.78 -12.66
CA THR A 69 9.83 24.35 -12.95
C THR A 69 10.79 25.08 -12.02
N ALA A 70 11.78 24.36 -11.51
CA ALA A 70 12.86 24.95 -10.73
C ALA A 70 14.18 24.26 -11.08
N LYS A 71 15.25 25.04 -11.21
CA LYS A 71 16.61 24.55 -11.49
C LYS A 71 17.46 24.45 -10.23
N ASN A 72 17.06 25.13 -9.17
CA ASN A 72 17.76 25.15 -7.89
C ASN A 72 16.77 25.32 -6.74
N ALA A 73 17.28 25.19 -5.52
CA ALA A 73 16.46 25.22 -4.31
C ALA A 73 15.89 26.60 -3.96
N ASP A 74 16.51 27.68 -4.45
CA ASP A 74 16.02 29.04 -4.20
C ASP A 74 14.82 29.34 -5.11
N GLU A 75 14.83 28.87 -6.36
CA GLU A 75 13.65 28.89 -7.22
C GLU A 75 12.49 28.07 -6.63
N VAL A 76 12.77 26.92 -6.00
CA VAL A 76 11.76 26.17 -5.24
C VAL A 76 11.21 27.04 -4.11
N TYR A 77 12.07 27.66 -3.30
CA TYR A 77 11.64 28.52 -2.20
C TYR A 77 10.72 29.65 -2.68
N GLU A 78 11.09 30.39 -3.71
CA GLU A 78 10.29 31.50 -4.25
C GLU A 78 8.93 31.01 -4.78
N GLN A 79 8.91 29.90 -5.51
CA GLN A 79 7.66 29.34 -6.03
C GLN A 79 6.73 28.86 -4.92
N ILE A 80 7.27 28.29 -3.85
CA ILE A 80 6.49 27.80 -2.71
C ILE A 80 5.98 28.98 -1.88
N LYS A 81 6.80 30.00 -1.64
CA LYS A 81 6.43 31.20 -0.89
C LYS A 81 5.32 32.01 -1.58
N ALA A 82 5.28 32.00 -2.91
CA ALA A 82 4.27 32.70 -3.70
C ALA A 82 2.85 32.08 -3.63
N ILE A 83 2.67 30.92 -2.99
CA ILE A 83 1.35 30.30 -2.81
C ILE A 83 0.55 31.06 -1.74
N HIS A 84 -0.76 31.21 -1.96
CA HIS A 84 -1.66 31.75 -0.96
C HIS A 84 -1.96 30.69 0.12
N TRP A 85 -1.06 30.56 1.10
CA TRP A 85 -1.11 29.44 2.06
C TRP A 85 -2.32 29.40 2.97
N GLU A 86 -3.01 30.53 3.18
CA GLU A 86 -4.24 30.59 3.99
C GLU A 86 -5.38 29.74 3.42
N ASP A 87 -5.32 29.39 2.13
CA ASP A 87 -6.29 28.48 1.49
C ASP A 87 -6.13 27.03 1.98
N TYR A 88 -4.98 26.68 2.57
CA TYR A 88 -4.60 25.29 2.88
C TYR A 88 -4.18 25.07 4.34
N LEU A 89 -3.60 26.08 4.98
CA LEU A 89 -2.99 26.00 6.30
C LEU A 89 -3.25 27.29 7.08
N ASP A 90 -3.41 27.18 8.39
CA ASP A 90 -3.44 28.31 9.33
C ASP A 90 -2.30 28.19 10.35
N THR A 91 -2.07 29.23 11.15
CA THR A 91 -0.99 29.26 12.15
C THR A 91 -1.23 28.33 13.34
N ASP A 92 -2.47 27.89 13.57
CA ASP A 92 -2.83 27.00 14.68
C ASP A 92 -2.54 25.52 14.36
N LYS A 93 -2.55 25.17 13.07
CA LYS A 93 -2.26 23.83 12.56
C LYS A 93 -0.78 23.51 12.51
N THR A 94 -0.49 22.21 12.56
CA THR A 94 0.83 21.67 12.31
C THR A 94 0.99 21.13 10.89
N PHE A 95 2.19 21.25 10.32
CA PHE A 95 2.46 20.68 9.00
C PHE A 95 3.77 19.89 8.93
N ALA A 96 3.90 19.07 7.88
CA ALA A 96 5.15 18.41 7.50
C ALA A 96 5.29 18.34 5.97
N VAL A 97 6.53 18.16 5.51
CA VAL A 97 6.86 18.10 4.08
C VAL A 97 7.66 16.83 3.79
N ASP A 98 7.11 15.97 2.94
CA ASP A 98 7.80 14.85 2.34
C ASP A 98 8.27 15.20 0.93
N ALA A 99 9.54 14.93 0.63
CA ALA A 99 10.14 15.20 -0.66
C ALA A 99 10.56 13.91 -1.36
N VAL A 100 10.16 13.74 -2.62
CA VAL A 100 10.62 12.69 -3.52
C VAL A 100 11.34 13.37 -4.68
N VAL A 101 12.61 13.02 -4.87
CA VAL A 101 13.47 13.73 -5.81
C VAL A 101 14.16 12.73 -6.73
N PHE A 102 14.02 12.97 -8.03
CA PHE A 102 14.71 12.30 -9.11
C PHE A 102 15.33 13.36 -10.02
N SER A 103 16.54 13.81 -9.69
CA SER A 103 17.22 14.90 -10.40
C SER A 103 18.73 14.82 -10.17
N GLU A 104 19.51 15.30 -11.14
CA GLU A 104 20.97 15.46 -10.98
C GLU A 104 21.34 16.71 -10.15
N GLU A 105 20.54 17.78 -10.26
CA GLU A 105 20.70 19.03 -9.52
C GLU A 105 20.26 18.89 -8.05
N PHE A 106 19.03 18.43 -7.81
CA PHE A 106 18.51 18.22 -6.46
C PHE A 106 18.99 16.88 -5.88
N ARG A 107 20.18 16.86 -5.27
CA ARG A 107 20.79 15.60 -4.78
C ARG A 107 20.26 15.08 -3.45
N HIS A 108 19.59 15.93 -2.66
CA HIS A 108 19.16 15.58 -1.30
C HIS A 108 17.70 16.00 -1.05
N SER A 109 16.80 15.01 -0.96
CA SER A 109 15.37 15.23 -0.70
C SER A 109 15.11 15.99 0.61
N LYS A 110 15.87 15.70 1.68
CA LYS A 110 15.77 16.44 2.96
C LYS A 110 16.00 17.94 2.80
N PHE A 111 16.95 18.34 1.95
CA PHE A 111 17.23 19.75 1.71
C PHE A 111 16.06 20.46 1.03
N VAL A 112 15.45 19.81 0.03
CA VAL A 112 14.23 20.31 -0.62
C VAL A 112 13.08 20.46 0.39
N SER A 113 12.85 19.44 1.23
CA SER A 113 11.83 19.50 2.29
C SER A 113 12.05 20.67 3.25
N TYR A 114 13.30 20.93 3.67
CA TYR A 114 13.62 22.09 4.49
C TYR A 114 13.32 23.42 3.79
N LYS A 115 13.68 23.56 2.52
CA LYS A 115 13.42 24.77 1.73
C LYS A 115 11.92 25.06 1.57
N VAL A 116 11.12 24.03 1.30
CA VAL A 116 9.66 24.15 1.26
C VAL A 116 9.10 24.58 2.62
N LYS A 117 9.58 23.94 3.70
CA LYS A 117 9.17 24.25 5.07
C LYS A 117 9.52 25.69 5.46
N ASP A 118 10.73 26.16 5.13
CA ASP A 118 11.16 27.52 5.42
C ASP A 118 10.33 28.54 4.63
N ALA A 119 10.04 28.29 3.34
CA ALA A 119 9.18 29.15 2.52
C ALA A 119 7.77 29.34 3.09
N ILE A 120 7.16 28.26 3.60
CA ILE A 120 5.84 28.30 4.24
C ILE A 120 5.89 29.09 5.55
N VAL A 121 6.90 28.84 6.39
CA VAL A 121 7.06 29.53 7.67
C VAL A 121 7.28 31.04 7.46
N ASP A 122 8.11 31.40 6.49
CA ASP A 122 8.41 32.79 6.19
C ASP A 122 7.19 33.53 5.60
N TYR A 123 6.37 32.86 4.78
CA TYR A 123 5.09 33.42 4.31
C TYR A 123 4.20 33.88 5.48
N PHE A 124 3.97 33.00 6.46
CA PHE A 124 3.12 33.36 7.62
C PHE A 124 3.79 34.41 8.50
N ARG A 125 5.10 34.28 8.74
CA ARG A 125 5.85 35.23 9.58
C ARG A 125 5.80 36.65 9.00
N GLU A 126 5.94 36.80 7.69
CA GLU A 126 5.86 38.11 7.03
C GLU A 126 4.44 38.68 7.04
N LYS A 127 3.42 37.84 6.94
CA LYS A 127 2.02 38.28 6.83
C LYS A 127 1.36 38.58 8.18
N SER A 128 1.56 37.73 9.19
CA SER A 128 0.87 37.81 10.49
C SER A 128 1.80 38.00 11.69
N GLY A 129 3.12 37.87 11.51
CA GLY A 129 4.10 37.88 12.60
C GLY A 129 4.17 36.56 13.38
N ASP A 130 3.30 35.60 13.08
CA ASP A 130 3.27 34.27 13.69
C ASP A 130 3.61 33.17 12.67
N ARG A 131 3.76 31.92 13.11
CA ARG A 131 4.07 30.79 12.23
C ARG A 131 3.38 29.49 12.64
N PRO A 132 3.00 28.64 11.67
CA PRO A 132 2.56 27.29 11.96
C PRO A 132 3.72 26.45 12.52
N ASN A 133 3.37 25.49 13.37
CA ASN A 133 4.34 24.55 13.94
C ASN A 133 4.62 23.39 12.99
N VAL A 134 5.87 22.92 12.98
CA VAL A 134 6.25 21.75 12.16
C VAL A 134 6.23 20.50 13.03
N ARG A 135 5.43 19.51 12.63
CA ARG A 135 5.29 18.25 13.36
C ARG A 135 5.43 17.08 12.40
N ILE A 136 6.54 16.35 12.49
CA ILE A 136 6.83 15.21 11.61
C ILE A 136 5.84 14.05 11.87
N ASN A 137 5.52 13.80 13.14
CA ASN A 137 4.65 12.69 13.54
C ASN A 137 3.21 13.17 13.65
N LYS A 138 2.32 12.71 12.76
CA LYS A 138 0.90 13.08 12.69
C LYS A 138 0.68 14.61 12.58
N PRO A 139 1.17 15.25 11.49
CA PRO A 139 0.82 16.63 11.19
C PRO A 139 -0.68 16.78 10.91
N ASP A 140 -1.17 18.02 10.94
CA ASP A 140 -2.51 18.33 10.48
C ASP A 140 -2.57 18.48 8.95
N VAL A 141 -1.51 19.04 8.35
CA VAL A 141 -1.34 19.13 6.90
C VAL A 141 -0.04 18.45 6.48
N LEU A 142 -0.13 17.44 5.60
CA LEU A 142 1.04 16.79 5.02
C LEU A 142 1.18 17.22 3.56
N LEU A 143 2.34 17.76 3.22
CA LEU A 143 2.69 18.20 1.87
C LEU A 143 3.64 17.20 1.22
N ASN A 144 3.43 16.91 -0.05
CA ASN A 144 4.35 16.13 -0.87
C ASN A 144 4.92 17.00 -1.98
N ILE A 145 6.24 17.15 -2.04
CA ILE A 145 6.93 17.74 -3.19
C ILE A 145 7.60 16.64 -3.99
N HIS A 146 7.20 16.51 -5.25
CA HIS A 146 7.83 15.61 -6.21
C HIS A 146 8.63 16.43 -7.22
N ILE A 147 9.92 16.12 -7.36
CA ILE A 147 10.80 16.74 -8.34
C ILE A 147 11.30 15.65 -9.28
N ALA A 148 10.95 15.75 -10.56
CA ALA A 148 11.48 14.95 -11.64
C ALA A 148 12.25 15.85 -12.60
N GLU A 149 13.56 15.69 -12.62
CA GLU A 149 14.51 16.59 -13.27
C GLU A 149 14.30 18.03 -12.78
N THR A 150 13.71 18.89 -13.60
CA THR A 150 13.39 20.29 -13.26
C THR A 150 11.90 20.52 -12.98
N LYS A 151 11.04 19.51 -13.24
CA LYS A 151 9.59 19.61 -13.05
C LYS A 151 9.25 19.32 -11.60
N CYS A 152 8.64 20.30 -10.94
CA CYS A 152 8.22 20.23 -9.56
C CYS A 152 6.70 20.17 -9.47
N THR A 153 6.18 19.30 -8.60
CA THR A 153 4.76 19.24 -8.26
C THR A 153 4.63 19.24 -6.75
N LEU A 154 3.98 20.26 -6.21
CA LEU A 154 3.60 20.33 -4.80
C LEU A 154 2.16 19.85 -4.68
N SER A 155 1.90 18.92 -3.77
CA SER A 155 0.59 18.33 -3.51
C SER A 155 0.26 18.31 -2.03
N LEU A 156 -1.03 18.37 -1.70
CA LEU A 156 -1.55 17.99 -0.40
C LEU A 156 -1.76 16.47 -0.36
N ASP A 157 -1.40 15.84 0.75
CA ASP A 157 -1.70 14.43 1.00
C ASP A 157 -3.04 14.31 1.73
N SER A 158 -4.04 13.77 1.04
CA SER A 158 -5.39 13.60 1.58
C SER A 158 -5.53 12.36 2.46
N SER A 159 -4.62 11.39 2.34
CA SER A 159 -4.68 10.11 3.04
C SER A 159 -4.11 10.16 4.46
N GLY A 160 -3.01 10.92 4.65
CA GLY A 160 -2.29 10.99 5.92
C GLY A 160 -1.40 9.77 6.15
N GLU A 161 -1.79 8.86 7.06
CA GLU A 161 -1.14 7.54 7.11
C GLU A 161 -1.40 6.78 5.81
N SER A 162 -0.42 6.00 5.35
CA SER A 162 -0.59 5.24 4.11
C SER A 162 -1.82 4.32 4.19
N LEU A 163 -2.54 4.24 3.08
CA LEU A 163 -3.81 3.55 2.97
C LEU A 163 -3.70 2.05 3.28
N HIS A 164 -2.56 1.39 3.04
CA HIS A 164 -2.37 -0.02 3.43
C HIS A 164 -2.68 -0.29 4.91
N ARG A 165 -2.47 0.69 5.80
CA ARG A 165 -2.89 0.59 7.19
C ARG A 165 -4.41 0.75 7.28
N ARG A 166 -5.13 -0.34 7.04
CA ARG A 166 -6.60 -0.36 7.07
C ARG A 166 -7.12 -0.06 8.47
N GLY A 167 -6.49 -0.65 9.48
CA GLY A 167 -6.88 -0.52 10.89
C GLY A 167 -7.40 -1.82 11.52
N TYR A 168 -7.68 -2.85 10.71
CA TYR A 168 -8.09 -4.16 11.25
C TYR A 168 -6.93 -4.96 11.86
N ARG A 169 -5.69 -4.76 11.39
CA ARG A 169 -4.52 -5.52 11.84
C ARG A 169 -4.16 -5.14 13.29
N GLN A 170 -4.46 -6.04 14.22
CA GLN A 170 -4.13 -5.89 15.64
C GLN A 170 -2.71 -6.36 15.92
N GLU A 171 -2.34 -7.49 15.31
CA GLU A 171 -1.04 -8.14 15.47
C GLU A 171 -0.50 -8.61 14.12
N ALA A 172 0.81 -8.80 14.04
CA ALA A 172 1.48 -9.25 12.84
C ALA A 172 2.50 -10.34 13.16
N VAL A 173 2.65 -11.29 12.23
CA VAL A 173 3.83 -12.15 12.17
C VAL A 173 5.03 -11.37 11.66
N GLU A 174 6.21 -11.97 11.68
CA GLU A 174 7.40 -11.36 11.07
C GLU A 174 7.15 -11.07 9.56
N ALA A 175 7.39 -9.83 9.16
CA ALA A 175 7.28 -9.34 7.78
C ALA A 175 5.94 -9.69 7.07
N PRO A 176 4.79 -9.18 7.56
CA PRO A 176 3.49 -9.48 6.96
C PRO A 176 3.39 -8.92 5.54
N LEU A 177 2.63 -9.61 4.68
CA LEU A 177 2.26 -9.08 3.37
C LEU A 177 1.49 -7.77 3.53
N ASN A 178 1.85 -6.77 2.74
CA ASN A 178 1.17 -5.48 2.71
C ASN A 178 -0.26 -5.64 2.16
N GLU A 179 -1.24 -4.99 2.80
CA GLU A 179 -2.66 -5.06 2.47
C GLU A 179 -2.98 -4.62 1.04
N VAL A 180 -2.32 -3.55 0.56
CA VAL A 180 -2.46 -3.08 -0.83
C VAL A 180 -1.97 -4.13 -1.82
N LEU A 181 -0.85 -4.79 -1.51
CA LEU A 181 -0.30 -5.84 -2.37
C LEU A 181 -1.19 -7.08 -2.35
N ALA A 182 -1.70 -7.48 -1.19
CA ALA A 182 -2.63 -8.60 -1.06
C ALA A 182 -3.93 -8.36 -1.87
N ALA A 183 -4.56 -7.20 -1.71
CA ALA A 183 -5.73 -6.84 -2.50
C ALA A 183 -5.42 -6.78 -4.00
N GLY A 184 -4.26 -6.23 -4.37
CA GLY A 184 -3.75 -6.22 -5.74
C GLY A 184 -3.64 -7.63 -6.32
N MET A 185 -2.96 -8.56 -5.64
CA MET A 185 -2.82 -9.95 -6.06
C MET A 185 -4.17 -10.64 -6.29
N ILE A 186 -5.14 -10.42 -5.40
CA ILE A 186 -6.49 -10.98 -5.51
C ILE A 186 -7.19 -10.43 -6.75
N LEU A 187 -7.23 -9.11 -6.92
CA LEU A 187 -7.88 -8.48 -8.08
C LEU A 187 -7.18 -8.84 -9.41
N MET A 188 -5.86 -8.98 -9.42
CA MET A 188 -5.08 -9.41 -10.59
C MET A 188 -5.39 -10.84 -11.02
N SER A 189 -5.74 -11.71 -10.07
CA SER A 189 -6.14 -13.08 -10.38
C SER A 189 -7.45 -13.16 -11.16
N GLY A 190 -8.24 -12.06 -11.15
CA GLY A 190 -9.58 -11.99 -11.69
C GLY A 190 -10.67 -12.46 -10.72
N TRP A 191 -10.30 -12.95 -9.53
CA TRP A 191 -11.25 -13.38 -8.51
C TRP A 191 -12.00 -12.21 -7.89
N ASN A 192 -13.32 -12.32 -7.84
CA ASN A 192 -14.23 -11.33 -7.28
C ASN A 192 -15.34 -11.96 -6.43
N GLY A 193 -15.07 -13.13 -5.85
CA GLY A 193 -16.00 -13.84 -4.96
C GLY A 193 -16.94 -14.83 -5.66
N GLU A 194 -16.65 -15.22 -6.90
CA GLU A 194 -17.43 -16.18 -7.69
C GLU A 194 -17.17 -17.66 -7.36
N CYS A 195 -16.14 -17.94 -6.55
CA CYS A 195 -15.82 -19.28 -6.06
C CYS A 195 -15.03 -19.21 -4.75
N ASP A 196 -14.70 -20.37 -4.17
CA ASP A 196 -13.90 -20.44 -2.96
C ASP A 196 -12.46 -19.94 -3.21
N LEU A 197 -11.88 -19.23 -2.24
CA LEU A 197 -10.47 -18.80 -2.29
C LEU A 197 -9.69 -19.48 -1.17
N ILE A 198 -8.49 -19.95 -1.49
CA ILE A 198 -7.65 -20.70 -0.56
C ILE A 198 -6.27 -20.04 -0.47
N ASP A 199 -5.84 -19.72 0.74
CA ASP A 199 -4.46 -19.40 1.06
C ASP A 199 -3.88 -20.47 1.99
N PRO A 200 -3.09 -21.44 1.46
CA PRO A 200 -2.55 -22.55 2.24
C PRO A 200 -1.41 -22.18 3.20
N MET A 201 -0.90 -20.95 3.15
CA MET A 201 0.22 -20.47 3.99
C MET A 201 -0.08 -19.02 4.40
N CYS A 202 -1.21 -18.83 5.08
CA CYS A 202 -1.83 -17.52 5.24
C CYS A 202 -1.17 -16.58 6.25
N GLY A 203 -0.26 -17.10 7.08
CA GLY A 203 0.41 -16.32 8.12
C GLY A 203 -0.60 -15.56 8.99
N SER A 204 -0.46 -14.23 9.05
CA SER A 204 -1.36 -13.33 9.78
C SER A 204 -2.75 -13.11 9.16
N GLY A 205 -3.09 -13.80 8.07
CA GLY A 205 -4.41 -13.78 7.44
C GLY A 205 -4.67 -12.59 6.50
N THR A 206 -3.64 -11.89 6.01
CA THR A 206 -3.83 -10.71 5.15
C THR A 206 -4.63 -11.04 3.87
N ILE A 207 -4.25 -12.08 3.12
CA ILE A 207 -4.95 -12.48 1.89
C ILE A 207 -6.39 -12.89 2.19
N PRO A 208 -6.66 -13.79 3.17
CA PRO A 208 -8.04 -14.13 3.53
C PRO A 208 -8.92 -12.93 3.91
N ILE A 209 -8.38 -11.96 4.66
CA ILE A 209 -9.14 -10.77 5.06
C ILE A 209 -9.45 -9.89 3.85
N GLU A 210 -8.44 -9.52 3.05
CA GLU A 210 -8.66 -8.68 1.86
C GLU A 210 -9.60 -9.36 0.85
N ALA A 211 -9.51 -10.69 0.70
CA ALA A 211 -10.43 -11.46 -0.12
C ALA A 211 -11.88 -11.34 0.37
N ALA A 212 -12.11 -11.44 1.68
CA ALA A 212 -13.45 -11.30 2.25
C ALA A 212 -13.99 -9.87 2.06
N LEU A 213 -13.14 -8.85 2.23
CA LEU A 213 -13.53 -7.45 2.00
C LEU A 213 -13.88 -7.20 0.52
N ILE A 214 -13.14 -7.77 -0.43
CA ILE A 214 -13.42 -7.69 -1.87
C ILE A 214 -14.73 -8.43 -2.21
N ALA A 215 -14.88 -9.67 -1.74
CA ALA A 215 -16.04 -10.48 -2.04
C ALA A 215 -17.34 -9.85 -1.52
N ARG A 216 -17.31 -9.25 -0.32
CA ARG A 216 -18.45 -8.52 0.26
C ARG A 216 -18.58 -7.07 -0.20
N ASN A 217 -17.62 -6.60 -0.97
CA ASN A 217 -17.47 -5.20 -1.39
C ASN A 217 -17.47 -4.19 -0.22
N ILE A 218 -16.80 -4.55 0.89
CA ILE A 218 -16.63 -3.68 2.05
C ILE A 218 -15.47 -2.72 1.77
N ALA A 219 -15.71 -1.41 1.88
CA ALA A 219 -14.69 -0.40 1.64
C ALA A 219 -13.56 -0.50 2.70
N PRO A 220 -12.28 -0.52 2.30
CA PRO A 220 -11.15 -0.63 3.24
C PRO A 220 -11.05 0.55 4.22
N GLY A 221 -11.60 1.71 3.87
CA GLY A 221 -11.59 2.92 4.68
C GLY A 221 -12.44 2.85 5.95
N VAL A 222 -13.40 1.92 6.05
CA VAL A 222 -14.29 1.78 7.23
C VAL A 222 -13.53 1.51 8.53
N PHE A 223 -12.36 0.86 8.42
CA PHE A 223 -11.52 0.48 9.56
C PHE A 223 -10.58 1.59 10.02
N ARG A 224 -10.45 2.67 9.25
CA ARG A 224 -9.53 3.76 9.55
C ARG A 224 -10.15 4.69 10.58
N LYS A 225 -9.30 5.22 11.46
CA LYS A 225 -9.71 6.20 12.47
C LYS A 225 -9.85 7.62 11.92
N GLU A 226 -9.02 7.98 10.96
CA GLU A 226 -8.95 9.33 10.36
C GLU A 226 -8.24 9.26 8.99
N PHE A 227 -8.50 10.28 8.18
CA PHE A 227 -7.80 10.66 6.97
C PHE A 227 -7.28 12.10 7.13
N ALA A 228 -6.26 12.48 6.37
CA ALA A 228 -5.67 13.82 6.50
C ALA A 228 -6.60 14.93 5.99
N PHE A 229 -7.45 14.64 4.98
CA PHE A 229 -8.39 15.63 4.44
C PHE A 229 -9.39 16.16 5.47
N GLU A 230 -9.66 15.43 6.56
CA GLU A 230 -10.58 15.85 7.62
C GLU A 230 -10.10 17.08 8.41
N LYS A 231 -8.81 17.40 8.30
CA LYS A 231 -8.18 18.54 8.95
C LYS A 231 -8.00 19.74 8.02
N TRP A 232 -8.37 19.59 6.75
CA TRP A 232 -8.25 20.66 5.76
C TRP A 232 -9.29 21.76 6.04
N VAL A 233 -8.99 22.98 5.57
CA VAL A 233 -9.84 24.16 5.81
C VAL A 233 -11.23 23.98 5.19
N ASP A 234 -11.30 23.29 4.07
CA ASP A 234 -12.49 23.07 3.24
C ASP A 234 -13.15 21.70 3.46
N PHE A 235 -12.84 21.02 4.58
CA PHE A 235 -13.41 19.71 4.89
C PHE A 235 -14.93 19.77 5.01
N ASP A 236 -15.61 18.92 4.23
CA ASP A 236 -17.06 18.78 4.25
C ASP A 236 -17.45 17.49 5.01
N GLN A 237 -17.81 17.67 6.29
CA GLN A 237 -18.20 16.57 7.17
C GLN A 237 -19.48 15.87 6.67
N GLU A 238 -20.47 16.61 6.17
CA GLU A 238 -21.75 16.01 5.75
C GLU A 238 -21.55 15.15 4.50
N LEU A 239 -20.77 15.65 3.54
CA LEU A 239 -20.40 14.88 2.35
C LEU A 239 -19.65 13.60 2.71
N PHE A 240 -18.66 13.68 3.61
CA PHE A 240 -17.92 12.49 4.02
C PHE A 240 -18.77 11.53 4.84
N ASP A 241 -19.67 12.01 5.70
CA ASP A 241 -20.61 11.18 6.45
C ASP A 241 -21.53 10.40 5.50
N ASN A 242 -21.97 11.02 4.40
CA ASN A 242 -22.77 10.33 3.39
C ASN A 242 -21.97 9.19 2.73
N ILE A 243 -20.69 9.39 2.40
CA ILE A 243 -19.81 8.35 1.85
C ILE A 243 -19.54 7.25 2.87
N TYR A 244 -19.25 7.62 4.13
CA TYR A 244 -18.89 6.67 5.19
C TYR A 244 -20.06 5.75 5.55
N ASN A 245 -21.28 6.27 5.56
CA ASN A 245 -22.48 5.53 5.93
C ASN A 245 -23.16 4.82 4.75
N ASP A 246 -22.66 4.98 3.52
CA ASP A 246 -23.17 4.28 2.34
C ASP A 246 -22.64 2.84 2.28
N ASP A 247 -23.48 1.88 2.68
CA ASP A 247 -23.25 0.45 2.52
C ASP A 247 -24.09 -0.16 1.38
N SER A 248 -24.68 0.66 0.50
CA SER A 248 -25.52 0.20 -0.61
C SER A 248 -24.80 -0.71 -1.60
N GLN A 249 -23.47 -0.60 -1.67
CA GLN A 249 -22.62 -1.39 -2.55
C GLN A 249 -22.17 -2.72 -1.92
N GLU A 250 -22.44 -2.96 -0.64
CA GLU A 250 -22.16 -4.24 0.00
C GLU A 250 -23.00 -5.36 -0.62
N ARG A 251 -22.41 -6.55 -0.71
CA ARG A 251 -23.10 -7.73 -1.26
C ARG A 251 -22.88 -8.96 -0.41
N GLU A 252 -23.78 -9.92 -0.59
CA GLU A 252 -23.65 -11.25 0.02
C GLU A 252 -22.53 -12.05 -0.64
N PHE A 253 -21.73 -12.73 0.17
CA PHE A 253 -20.74 -13.70 -0.29
C PHE A 253 -21.19 -15.11 0.11
N LYS A 254 -21.45 -15.95 -0.89
CA LYS A 254 -22.03 -17.30 -0.69
C LYS A 254 -20.97 -18.40 -0.58
N HIS A 255 -19.74 -18.11 -1.00
CA HIS A 255 -18.62 -19.03 -0.99
C HIS A 255 -17.83 -18.91 0.31
N LYS A 256 -16.72 -19.64 0.42
CA LYS A 256 -15.83 -19.61 1.57
C LYS A 256 -14.41 -19.25 1.20
N ILE A 257 -13.74 -18.59 2.14
CA ILE A 257 -12.32 -18.31 2.07
C ILE A 257 -11.64 -19.20 3.11
N TYR A 258 -10.65 -19.97 2.70
CA TYR A 258 -9.91 -20.85 3.58
C TYR A 258 -8.48 -20.34 3.77
N GLY A 259 -8.07 -20.16 5.02
CA GLY A 259 -6.70 -19.86 5.38
C GLY A 259 -6.09 -21.01 6.17
N TYR A 260 -4.95 -21.51 5.72
CA TYR A 260 -4.20 -22.54 6.41
C TYR A 260 -2.83 -22.02 6.78
N ASP A 261 -2.31 -22.45 7.91
CA ASP A 261 -0.92 -22.24 8.28
C ASP A 261 -0.48 -23.38 9.20
N ASN A 262 0.81 -23.71 9.22
CA ASN A 262 1.34 -24.73 10.12
C ASN A 262 1.78 -24.15 11.46
N ASN A 263 1.86 -22.82 11.59
CA ASN A 263 2.30 -22.12 12.79
C ASN A 263 1.08 -21.75 13.65
N PRO A 264 0.95 -22.31 14.88
CA PRO A 264 -0.14 -21.99 15.80
C PRO A 264 -0.23 -20.50 16.14
N GLN A 265 0.90 -19.82 16.30
CA GLN A 265 0.94 -18.40 16.62
C GLN A 265 0.42 -17.54 15.46
N ALA A 266 0.79 -17.87 14.22
CA ALA A 266 0.29 -17.18 13.04
C ALA A 266 -1.23 -17.34 12.91
N ASN A 267 -1.74 -18.55 13.13
CA ASN A 267 -3.16 -18.85 13.09
C ASN A 267 -3.95 -18.07 14.17
N GLU A 268 -3.41 -17.95 15.38
CA GLU A 268 -4.03 -17.16 16.45
C GLU A 268 -4.08 -15.66 16.09
N ILE A 269 -2.98 -15.11 15.57
CA ILE A 269 -2.92 -13.72 15.06
C ILE A 269 -3.95 -13.50 13.95
N ALA A 270 -4.03 -14.42 12.98
CA ALA A 270 -4.99 -14.36 11.89
C ALA A 270 -6.43 -14.38 12.41
N THR A 271 -6.73 -15.22 13.41
CA THR A 271 -8.04 -15.28 14.07
C THR A 271 -8.43 -13.94 14.68
N ARG A 272 -7.50 -13.27 15.39
CA ARG A 272 -7.75 -11.93 15.97
C ARG A 272 -7.97 -10.88 14.89
N ASN A 273 -7.16 -10.88 13.84
CA ASN A 273 -7.26 -9.93 12.72
C ASN A 273 -8.58 -10.10 11.94
N ILE A 274 -9.00 -11.33 11.64
CA ILE A 274 -10.28 -11.65 10.98
C ILE A 274 -11.46 -11.17 11.83
N LYS A 275 -11.40 -11.42 13.15
CA LYS A 275 -12.42 -10.94 14.08
C LYS A 275 -12.48 -9.41 14.11
N ALA A 276 -11.34 -8.74 14.10
CA ALA A 276 -11.26 -7.28 14.04
C ALA A 276 -11.80 -6.70 12.72
N ALA A 277 -11.56 -7.39 11.60
CA ALA A 277 -12.10 -7.04 10.29
C ALA A 277 -13.62 -7.34 10.15
N GLY A 278 -14.21 -8.12 11.07
CA GLY A 278 -15.64 -8.43 11.05
C GLY A 278 -16.05 -9.49 10.00
N VAL A 279 -15.10 -10.26 9.47
CA VAL A 279 -15.31 -11.22 8.37
C VAL A 279 -15.21 -12.69 8.80
N SER A 280 -15.41 -12.97 10.09
CA SER A 280 -15.30 -14.32 10.66
C SER A 280 -16.27 -15.35 10.05
N LYS A 281 -17.39 -14.92 9.45
CA LYS A 281 -18.36 -15.83 8.81
C LYS A 281 -17.91 -16.28 7.42
N ASP A 282 -17.05 -15.50 6.79
CA ASP A 282 -16.59 -15.69 5.41
C ASP A 282 -15.27 -16.49 5.36
N VAL A 283 -14.46 -16.38 6.43
CA VAL A 283 -13.13 -16.99 6.51
C VAL A 283 -13.09 -18.18 7.47
N ILE A 284 -12.61 -19.33 6.99
CA ILE A 284 -12.36 -20.55 7.76
C ILE A 284 -10.85 -20.71 7.90
N LEU A 285 -10.34 -20.59 9.13
CA LEU A 285 -8.95 -20.85 9.45
C LEU A 285 -8.73 -22.28 9.95
N LYS A 286 -7.62 -22.90 9.53
CA LYS A 286 -7.21 -24.23 10.00
C LYS A 286 -5.71 -24.28 10.25
N LEU A 287 -5.32 -24.88 11.37
CA LEU A 287 -3.92 -25.19 11.66
C LEU A 287 -3.57 -26.48 10.91
N GLN A 288 -2.96 -26.34 9.74
CA GLN A 288 -2.67 -27.46 8.85
C GLN A 288 -1.48 -27.13 7.96
N PRO A 289 -0.50 -28.04 7.84
CA PRO A 289 0.59 -27.89 6.87
C PRO A 289 0.08 -28.14 5.44
N PHE A 290 0.67 -27.46 4.45
CA PHE A 290 0.26 -27.59 3.05
C PHE A 290 0.43 -29.01 2.49
N GLN A 291 1.33 -29.81 3.06
CA GLN A 291 1.51 -31.23 2.76
C GLN A 291 0.21 -32.03 2.91
N GLN A 292 -0.65 -31.64 3.84
CA GLN A 292 -1.94 -32.28 4.11
C GLN A 292 -3.10 -31.64 3.33
N PHE A 293 -2.82 -30.72 2.40
CA PHE A 293 -3.85 -30.04 1.62
C PHE A 293 -4.67 -31.02 0.79
N GLU A 294 -5.98 -31.09 1.01
CA GLU A 294 -6.89 -31.97 0.28
C GLU A 294 -7.56 -31.24 -0.88
N GLN A 295 -8.01 -32.01 -1.87
CA GLN A 295 -8.69 -31.44 -3.02
C GLN A 295 -10.01 -30.78 -2.61
N PRO A 296 -10.25 -29.51 -2.98
CA PRO A 296 -11.52 -28.87 -2.72
C PRO A 296 -12.63 -29.57 -3.50
N LYS A 297 -13.80 -29.69 -2.86
CA LYS A 297 -14.99 -30.30 -3.49
C LYS A 297 -15.57 -29.40 -4.58
N GLU A 298 -15.54 -28.09 -4.33
CA GLU A 298 -16.03 -27.06 -5.22
C GLU A 298 -14.87 -26.44 -5.99
N LYS A 299 -15.19 -25.72 -7.08
CA LYS A 299 -14.21 -24.90 -7.79
C LYS A 299 -13.58 -23.89 -6.85
N SER A 300 -12.26 -23.74 -6.91
CA SER A 300 -11.52 -22.84 -6.04
C SER A 300 -10.33 -22.20 -6.74
N ILE A 301 -9.84 -21.09 -6.19
CA ILE A 301 -8.57 -20.48 -6.58
C ILE A 301 -7.60 -20.51 -5.38
N ILE A 302 -6.34 -20.88 -5.63
CA ILE A 302 -5.28 -20.69 -4.64
C ILE A 302 -4.61 -19.35 -4.91
N ILE A 303 -4.45 -18.52 -3.89
CA ILE A 303 -3.60 -17.33 -3.92
C ILE A 303 -2.75 -17.34 -2.66
N THR A 304 -1.43 -17.38 -2.81
CA THR A 304 -0.56 -17.53 -1.65
C THR A 304 0.78 -16.83 -1.81
N ASN A 305 1.36 -16.48 -0.67
CA ASN A 305 2.68 -15.90 -0.54
C ASN A 305 3.53 -16.82 0.36
N PRO A 306 4.09 -17.92 -0.19
CA PRO A 306 4.87 -18.88 0.58
C PRO A 306 6.13 -18.22 1.18
N PRO A 307 6.74 -18.83 2.19
CA PRO A 307 8.09 -18.46 2.61
C PRO A 307 9.07 -18.50 1.43
N TYR A 308 9.99 -17.55 1.37
CA TYR A 308 11.03 -17.51 0.34
C TYR A 308 12.46 -17.36 0.88
N GLY A 309 12.69 -17.47 2.19
CA GLY A 309 14.05 -17.65 2.75
C GLY A 309 14.79 -16.37 3.18
N GLU A 310 14.48 -15.19 2.64
CA GLU A 310 15.07 -13.92 3.12
C GLU A 310 14.35 -13.30 4.31
N ARG A 311 13.05 -13.55 4.44
CA ARG A 311 12.22 -13.01 5.54
C ARG A 311 11.90 -14.03 6.62
N ILE A 312 11.82 -15.29 6.23
CA ILE A 312 11.57 -16.44 7.10
C ILE A 312 12.43 -17.56 6.52
N SER A 313 13.44 -18.00 7.26
CA SER A 313 14.32 -19.10 6.84
C SER A 313 13.62 -20.43 7.06
N THR A 314 13.34 -21.15 5.98
CA THR A 314 13.02 -22.58 6.04
C THR A 314 14.31 -23.36 5.75
N ASN A 315 14.63 -24.35 6.58
CA ASN A 315 15.84 -25.17 6.41
C ASN A 315 15.92 -25.86 5.04
N ASP A 316 14.77 -26.08 4.39
CA ASP A 316 14.68 -26.64 3.03
C ASP A 316 13.66 -25.85 2.19
N LEU A 317 14.10 -24.70 1.66
CA LEU A 317 13.25 -23.85 0.84
C LEU A 317 12.90 -24.52 -0.52
N LEU A 318 13.88 -25.15 -1.17
CA LEU A 318 13.66 -25.75 -2.47
C LEU A 318 12.73 -26.97 -2.38
N GLY A 319 12.89 -27.79 -1.34
CA GLY A 319 11.97 -28.89 -1.05
C GLY A 319 10.55 -28.42 -0.77
N LEU A 320 10.36 -27.27 -0.11
CA LEU A 320 9.03 -26.68 0.07
C LEU A 320 8.36 -26.37 -1.28
N TYR A 321 9.07 -25.74 -2.22
CA TYR A 321 8.50 -25.41 -3.54
C TYR A 321 8.26 -26.65 -4.42
N SER A 322 9.13 -27.66 -4.30
CA SER A 322 8.91 -28.98 -4.93
C SER A 322 7.63 -29.63 -4.42
N MET A 323 7.44 -29.66 -3.10
CA MET A 323 6.22 -30.15 -2.47
C MET A 323 4.99 -29.33 -2.88
N ILE A 324 5.13 -28.01 -3.04
CA ILE A 324 4.03 -27.17 -3.52
C ILE A 324 3.57 -27.63 -4.91
N GLY A 325 4.52 -27.84 -5.83
CA GLY A 325 4.24 -28.33 -7.17
C GLY A 325 3.56 -29.71 -7.18
N GLU A 326 4.06 -30.63 -6.35
CA GLU A 326 3.48 -31.97 -6.17
C GLU A 326 2.02 -31.89 -5.67
N ARG A 327 1.75 -31.15 -4.58
CA ARG A 327 0.40 -31.03 -4.03
C ARG A 327 -0.56 -30.38 -5.01
N LEU A 328 -0.13 -29.35 -5.76
CA LEU A 328 -0.97 -28.74 -6.79
C LEU A 328 -1.38 -29.76 -7.86
N LYS A 329 -0.44 -30.58 -8.36
CA LYS A 329 -0.73 -31.62 -9.36
C LYS A 329 -1.68 -32.70 -8.87
N HIS A 330 -1.57 -33.11 -7.60
CA HIS A 330 -2.33 -34.26 -7.08
C HIS A 330 -3.64 -33.87 -6.40
N ALA A 331 -3.73 -32.66 -5.84
CA ALA A 331 -4.84 -32.25 -4.99
C ALA A 331 -5.45 -30.91 -5.42
N PHE A 332 -5.09 -30.35 -6.58
CA PHE A 332 -5.69 -29.10 -7.04
C PHE A 332 -6.02 -29.07 -8.54
N THR A 333 -6.18 -30.26 -9.13
CA THR A 333 -6.57 -30.44 -10.53
C THR A 333 -7.93 -29.82 -10.83
N GLY A 334 -8.07 -29.19 -11.99
CA GLY A 334 -9.27 -28.46 -12.44
C GLY A 334 -9.34 -27.02 -11.96
N ASN A 335 -8.36 -26.55 -11.18
CA ASN A 335 -8.37 -25.24 -10.54
C ASN A 335 -7.15 -24.37 -10.95
N THR A 336 -7.14 -23.12 -10.50
CA THR A 336 -6.05 -22.16 -10.79
C THR A 336 -5.34 -21.75 -9.52
N ALA A 337 -4.01 -21.82 -9.52
CA ALA A 337 -3.18 -21.35 -8.42
C ALA A 337 -2.34 -20.14 -8.83
N TRP A 338 -2.19 -19.20 -7.91
CA TRP A 338 -1.31 -18.06 -8.03
C TRP A 338 -0.33 -18.02 -6.87
N ILE A 339 0.96 -17.96 -7.18
CA ILE A 339 2.05 -18.04 -6.20
C ILE A 339 2.96 -16.83 -6.37
N LEU A 340 3.19 -16.10 -5.27
CA LEU A 340 4.20 -15.05 -5.18
C LEU A 340 5.52 -15.64 -4.70
N SER A 341 6.61 -15.38 -5.41
CA SER A 341 7.98 -15.69 -4.95
C SER A 341 8.98 -14.76 -5.62
N TYR A 342 10.23 -14.72 -5.15
CA TYR A 342 11.27 -13.87 -5.76
C TYR A 342 12.34 -14.65 -6.51
N ARG A 343 12.56 -15.93 -6.16
CA ARG A 343 13.65 -16.74 -6.72
C ARG A 343 13.19 -17.53 -7.91
N GLU A 344 13.93 -17.42 -9.02
CA GLU A 344 13.70 -18.28 -10.17
C GLU A 344 13.86 -19.76 -9.80
N GLU A 345 14.84 -20.09 -8.94
CA GLU A 345 15.08 -21.48 -8.52
C GLU A 345 13.91 -22.06 -7.73
N CYS A 346 13.18 -21.23 -6.97
CA CYS A 346 11.97 -21.68 -6.26
C CYS A 346 10.86 -22.03 -7.25
N PHE A 347 10.68 -21.23 -8.30
CA PHE A 347 9.69 -21.55 -9.32
C PHE A 347 10.06 -22.78 -10.17
N ASP A 348 11.35 -23.00 -10.41
CA ASP A 348 11.82 -24.20 -11.12
C ASP A 348 11.46 -25.48 -10.36
N GLN A 349 11.55 -25.45 -9.02
CA GLN A 349 11.17 -26.59 -8.18
C GLN A 349 9.67 -26.93 -8.24
N ILE A 350 8.79 -25.95 -8.48
CA ILE A 350 7.34 -26.23 -8.64
C ILE A 350 7.10 -27.23 -9.78
N GLY A 351 7.97 -27.25 -10.81
CA GLY A 351 7.88 -28.22 -11.89
C GLY A 351 6.58 -28.15 -12.70
N LEU A 352 5.93 -26.98 -12.68
CA LEU A 352 4.75 -26.62 -13.47
C LEU A 352 5.07 -25.41 -14.34
N LYS A 353 4.49 -25.38 -15.55
CA LYS A 353 4.65 -24.23 -16.45
C LYS A 353 3.65 -23.15 -16.07
N ALA A 354 4.16 -21.96 -15.74
CA ALA A 354 3.30 -20.80 -15.51
C ALA A 354 2.61 -20.36 -16.81
N THR A 355 1.31 -20.07 -16.72
CA THR A 355 0.51 -19.54 -17.82
C THR A 355 0.59 -18.02 -17.91
N ASN A 356 0.79 -17.35 -16.77
CA ASN A 356 1.01 -15.91 -16.67
C ASN A 356 2.09 -15.62 -15.62
N LYS A 357 2.88 -14.55 -15.83
CA LYS A 357 3.91 -14.08 -14.92
C LYS A 357 3.82 -12.57 -14.83
N VAL A 358 3.68 -12.05 -13.61
CA VAL A 358 3.55 -10.62 -13.36
C VAL A 358 4.67 -10.19 -12.41
N PRO A 359 5.54 -9.24 -12.80
CA PRO A 359 6.51 -8.67 -11.88
C PRO A 359 5.80 -7.78 -10.85
N LEU A 360 6.06 -8.03 -9.56
CA LEU A 360 5.53 -7.27 -8.43
C LEU A 360 6.67 -6.91 -7.47
N PHE A 361 6.40 -6.02 -6.51
CA PHE A 361 7.34 -5.69 -5.44
C PHE A 361 6.72 -5.96 -4.08
N ASN A 362 7.34 -6.83 -3.30
CA ASN A 362 7.00 -7.00 -1.89
C ASN A 362 8.01 -6.22 -1.06
N GLY A 363 7.68 -4.99 -0.68
CA GLY A 363 8.65 -4.06 -0.07
C GLY A 363 9.75 -3.69 -1.07
N ALA A 364 11.01 -3.89 -0.70
CA ALA A 364 12.15 -3.67 -1.61
C ALA A 364 12.49 -4.87 -2.50
N LEU A 365 11.85 -6.03 -2.27
CA LEU A 365 12.14 -7.25 -3.02
C LEU A 365 11.33 -7.27 -4.31
N GLU A 366 12.02 -7.43 -5.43
CA GLU A 366 11.42 -7.73 -6.73
C GLU A 366 10.97 -9.19 -6.72
N CYS A 367 9.67 -9.40 -6.95
CA CYS A 367 9.03 -10.71 -6.93
C CYS A 367 8.30 -10.95 -8.26
N GLU A 368 7.96 -12.19 -8.52
CA GLU A 368 7.02 -12.55 -9.57
C GLU A 368 5.79 -13.21 -8.96
N PHE A 369 4.63 -12.84 -9.48
CA PHE A 369 3.36 -13.49 -9.19
C PHE A 369 2.97 -14.34 -10.39
N ARG A 370 3.05 -15.66 -10.24
CA ARG A 370 2.89 -16.62 -11.34
C ARG A 370 1.57 -17.36 -11.22
N GLN A 371 0.85 -17.44 -12.33
CA GLN A 371 -0.38 -18.21 -12.49
C GLN A 371 -0.07 -19.62 -13.00
N TYR A 372 -0.74 -20.61 -12.44
CA TYR A 372 -0.68 -22.01 -12.83
C TYR A 372 -2.11 -22.53 -13.03
N GLU A 373 -2.43 -22.93 -14.25
CA GLU A 373 -3.65 -23.69 -14.54
C GLU A 373 -3.34 -25.17 -14.34
N ILE A 374 -4.08 -25.81 -13.44
CA ILE A 374 -3.87 -27.22 -13.10
C ILE A 374 -4.96 -28.04 -13.80
N PHE A 375 -4.57 -28.92 -14.70
CA PHE A 375 -5.47 -29.78 -15.48
C PHE A 375 -4.94 -31.22 -15.49
N ASP A 376 -5.84 -32.15 -15.76
CA ASP A 376 -5.48 -33.55 -15.96
C ASP A 376 -5.00 -33.78 -17.41
N GLY A 377 -4.00 -34.63 -17.62
CA GLY A 377 -3.47 -34.93 -18.96
C GLY A 377 -2.40 -33.95 -19.51
N LYS A 378 -2.20 -33.93 -20.83
CA LYS A 378 -1.15 -33.12 -21.48
C LYS A 378 -1.66 -31.71 -21.82
N TYR A 379 -0.81 -30.69 -21.60
CA TYR A 379 -1.14 -29.27 -21.86
C TYR A 379 -1.69 -28.97 -23.27
N LYS A 380 -1.27 -29.73 -24.29
CA LYS A 380 -1.77 -29.57 -25.67
C LYS A 380 -3.25 -29.95 -25.80
N GLU A 381 -3.66 -31.05 -25.16
CA GLU A 381 -5.03 -31.58 -25.20
C GLU A 381 -5.99 -30.65 -24.44
N PHE A 382 -5.54 -30.10 -23.30
CA PHE A 382 -6.31 -29.09 -22.55
C PHE A 382 -6.58 -27.81 -23.36
N ARG A 383 -5.60 -27.33 -24.13
CA ARG A 383 -5.76 -26.13 -24.97
C ARG A 383 -6.68 -26.34 -26.17
N GLU A 384 -6.70 -27.54 -26.75
CA GLU A 384 -7.59 -27.88 -27.87
C GLU A 384 -9.06 -27.95 -27.42
N GLY A 385 -9.34 -28.33 -26.17
CA GLY A 385 -10.69 -28.32 -25.59
C GLY A 385 -11.17 -26.95 -25.06
N GLY A 386 -10.27 -25.99 -24.84
CA GLY A 386 -10.56 -24.68 -24.23
C GLY A 386 -10.81 -23.53 -25.22
N ASP A 387 -10.82 -23.79 -26.53
CA ASP A 387 -10.86 -22.75 -27.57
C ASP A 387 -12.22 -22.03 -27.72
N GLU A 388 -13.26 -22.46 -26.98
CA GLU A 388 -14.51 -21.70 -26.83
C GLU A 388 -14.41 -20.60 -25.77
N LEU A 389 -13.74 -20.86 -24.63
CA LEU A 389 -13.51 -19.88 -23.55
C LEU A 389 -12.44 -18.83 -23.92
N SER A 390 -11.52 -19.18 -24.83
CA SER A 390 -10.48 -18.28 -25.33
C SER A 390 -11.04 -17.18 -26.25
N ARG A 391 -12.18 -17.44 -26.91
CA ARG A 391 -12.89 -16.49 -27.79
C ARG A 391 -13.64 -15.43 -26.99
N GLU A 392 -14.37 -15.79 -25.93
CA GLU A 392 -15.04 -14.81 -25.04
C GLU A 392 -14.03 -13.87 -24.35
N ARG A 393 -12.86 -14.39 -23.92
CA ARG A 393 -11.78 -13.55 -23.35
C ARG A 393 -11.12 -12.61 -24.37
N LYS A 394 -11.11 -12.96 -25.65
CA LYS A 394 -10.60 -12.10 -26.72
C LYS A 394 -11.61 -11.00 -27.05
N GLU A 395 -12.90 -11.32 -27.09
CA GLU A 395 -13.95 -10.32 -27.32
C GLU A 395 -13.98 -9.26 -26.20
N TYR A 396 -13.82 -9.67 -24.93
CA TYR A 396 -13.68 -8.74 -23.80
C TYR A 396 -12.42 -7.86 -23.88
N ARG A 397 -11.33 -8.36 -24.49
CA ARG A 397 -10.10 -7.58 -24.71
C ARG A 397 -10.25 -6.56 -25.83
N THR A 398 -10.92 -6.91 -26.93
CA THR A 398 -11.09 -6.01 -28.09
C THR A 398 -12.10 -4.89 -27.84
N SER A 399 -13.10 -5.08 -26.98
CA SER A 399 -13.99 -3.99 -26.57
C SER A 399 -13.35 -3.03 -25.55
N ALA A 400 -12.24 -3.42 -24.91
CA ALA A 400 -11.56 -2.68 -23.85
C ALA A 400 -10.25 -1.99 -24.29
N SER A 401 -9.85 -2.12 -25.56
CA SER A 401 -8.69 -1.44 -26.11
C SER A 401 -9.09 -0.55 -27.29
N GLY A 402 -9.29 0.74 -27.03
CA GLY A 402 -9.17 1.75 -28.07
C GLY A 402 -7.78 1.67 -28.70
N GLU A 403 -7.74 1.74 -30.04
CA GLU A 403 -6.59 1.56 -30.93
C GLU A 403 -5.20 1.87 -30.33
N GLN A 404 -4.47 0.80 -30.01
CA GLN A 404 -3.04 0.85 -29.75
C GLN A 404 -2.31 1.09 -31.09
N ARG A 405 -1.88 2.32 -31.36
CA ARG A 405 -0.97 2.61 -32.48
C ARG A 405 0.45 2.21 -32.08
N ASP A 406 0.96 1.16 -32.71
CA ASP A 406 2.36 0.72 -32.62
C ASP A 406 3.33 1.86 -32.95
N PHE A 407 4.07 2.32 -31.94
CA PHE A 407 5.14 3.30 -32.10
C PHE A 407 6.42 2.57 -32.54
N ARG A 408 6.75 2.61 -33.83
CA ARG A 408 8.09 2.22 -34.33
C ARG A 408 9.02 3.43 -34.26
N PRO A 409 10.16 3.38 -33.54
CA PRO A 409 11.15 4.44 -33.63
C PRO A 409 11.84 4.43 -35.01
N ALA A 410 12.04 5.63 -35.57
CA ALA A 410 12.70 5.83 -36.86
C ALA A 410 14.17 5.38 -36.84
N PRO A 411 14.73 4.92 -37.97
CA PRO A 411 16.08 4.40 -38.02
C PRO A 411 17.11 5.52 -38.19
N GLY A 412 17.96 5.72 -37.19
CA GLY A 412 19.16 6.55 -37.34
C GLY A 412 19.66 7.17 -36.05
N GLU A 413 20.43 6.41 -35.26
CA GLU A 413 21.63 6.86 -34.54
C GLU A 413 22.17 5.67 -33.71
N ARG A 414 23.09 4.91 -34.31
CA ARG A 414 23.88 3.89 -33.60
C ARG A 414 24.93 4.60 -32.76
N ARG A 415 24.86 4.48 -31.42
CA ARG A 415 26.04 4.57 -30.56
C ARG A 415 26.36 3.17 -30.05
N GLU A 416 27.51 2.68 -30.48
CA GLU A 416 28.07 1.37 -30.13
C GLU A 416 28.35 1.28 -28.63
N PHE A 417 27.73 0.31 -27.96
CA PHE A 417 28.04 -0.05 -26.59
C PHE A 417 29.10 -1.17 -26.61
N ARG A 418 30.36 -0.86 -26.26
CA ARG A 418 31.42 -1.87 -26.09
C ARG A 418 31.25 -2.58 -24.73
N PRO A 419 31.23 -3.93 -24.67
CA PRO A 419 31.25 -4.66 -23.41
C PRO A 419 32.65 -4.57 -22.75
N ARG A 420 32.70 -4.32 -21.44
CA ARG A 420 33.95 -4.45 -20.67
C ARG A 420 34.30 -5.94 -20.50
N GLU A 421 35.47 -6.30 -20.99
CA GLU A 421 36.08 -7.63 -20.87
C GLU A 421 36.45 -7.97 -19.42
N ARG A 422 36.33 -9.26 -19.11
CA ARG A 422 36.83 -9.91 -17.89
C ARG A 422 38.35 -9.92 -17.92
N PHE A 423 39.00 -9.46 -16.85
CA PHE A 423 40.43 -9.69 -16.64
C PHE A 423 40.63 -10.67 -15.47
N ASN A 424 41.22 -11.82 -15.81
CA ASN A 424 41.84 -12.75 -14.88
C ASN A 424 43.34 -12.45 -14.84
N GLY A 425 43.95 -12.49 -13.65
CA GLY A 425 45.38 -12.72 -13.49
C GLY A 425 46.19 -11.58 -12.86
N GLU A 426 46.58 -11.79 -11.60
CA GLU A 426 47.99 -11.97 -11.16
C GLU A 426 48.32 -11.27 -9.83
N ARG A 427 48.67 -12.10 -8.84
CA ARG A 427 49.35 -11.70 -7.60
C ARG A 427 50.73 -11.14 -7.92
N LYS A 428 51.08 -9.98 -7.34
CA LYS A 428 52.44 -9.66 -6.90
C LYS A 428 52.42 -8.78 -5.65
N GLU A 429 53.23 -9.19 -4.68
CA GLU A 429 53.52 -8.55 -3.39
C GLU A 429 54.27 -7.22 -3.58
N PHE A 430 54.04 -6.24 -2.69
CA PHE A 430 55.15 -5.46 -2.12
C PHE A 430 54.79 -4.80 -0.78
N ASN A 431 55.79 -4.83 0.10
CA ASN A 431 55.83 -4.41 1.50
C ASN A 431 55.53 -2.92 1.75
N GLY A 432 54.97 -2.63 2.93
CA GLY A 432 54.93 -1.29 3.51
C GLY A 432 54.38 -1.30 4.94
N ASP A 433 55.29 -1.35 5.91
CA ASP A 433 55.07 -1.30 7.36
C ASP A 433 53.99 -0.31 7.84
N ARG A 434 53.10 -0.77 8.73
CA ARG A 434 52.52 0.05 9.82
C ARG A 434 51.96 -0.84 10.94
N LYS A 435 52.59 -0.69 12.11
CA LYS A 435 52.31 -1.37 13.40
C LYS A 435 50.86 -1.15 13.89
N PRO A 436 50.28 -2.10 14.66
CA PRO A 436 49.00 -1.90 15.33
C PRO A 436 49.18 -1.04 16.60
N ARG A 437 48.26 -0.10 16.85
CA ARG A 437 48.20 0.65 18.11
C ARG A 437 46.98 0.24 18.93
N GLU A 438 47.28 -0.10 20.17
CA GLU A 438 46.43 -0.55 21.25
C GLU A 438 45.36 0.47 21.66
N PHE A 439 44.19 -0.05 22.02
CA PHE A 439 43.15 0.70 22.73
C PHE A 439 43.60 1.00 24.15
N ARG A 440 43.45 2.26 24.59
CA ARG A 440 43.75 2.70 25.95
C ARG A 440 42.47 3.20 26.63
N ASP A 441 42.16 2.58 27.76
CA ASP A 441 41.14 2.97 28.73
C ASP A 441 41.43 4.33 29.38
N SER A 442 40.38 5.15 29.55
CA SER A 442 40.21 6.23 30.54
C SER A 442 38.84 6.89 30.25
N GLU A 443 37.94 7.26 31.16
CA GLU A 443 37.92 7.38 32.61
C GLU A 443 36.44 7.41 33.04
N LYS A 444 36.11 6.70 34.13
CA LYS A 444 34.78 6.73 34.77
C LYS A 444 34.56 8.09 35.44
N ARG A 445 33.50 8.82 35.10
CA ARG A 445 32.97 9.93 35.92
C ARG A 445 31.72 9.47 36.65
N GLU A 446 31.82 9.45 37.97
CA GLU A 446 30.73 9.18 38.92
C GLU A 446 29.70 10.32 38.91
N PHE A 447 28.41 9.96 38.86
CA PHE A 447 27.28 10.87 38.92
C PHE A 447 26.82 11.00 40.39
N ARG A 448 26.93 12.19 40.99
CA ARG A 448 26.33 12.50 42.31
C ARG A 448 24.90 13.06 42.12
N PRO A 449 23.89 12.59 42.86
CA PRO A 449 22.55 13.17 42.80
C PRO A 449 22.51 14.52 43.53
N ARG A 450 21.87 15.54 42.94
CA ARG A 450 21.57 16.81 43.62
C ARG A 450 20.18 16.77 44.25
N GLU A 451 20.12 17.31 45.45
CA GLU A 451 18.96 17.37 46.35
C GLU A 451 17.76 18.15 45.79
N ARG A 452 16.58 17.69 46.21
CA ARG A 452 15.24 18.18 45.91
C ARG A 452 15.05 19.55 46.58
N ARG A 453 14.78 20.61 45.81
CA ARG A 453 14.29 21.89 46.35
C ARG A 453 12.76 21.90 46.34
N GLU A 454 12.18 22.07 47.52
CA GLU A 454 10.75 22.34 47.73
C GLU A 454 10.41 23.76 47.25
N PHE A 455 9.30 23.90 46.50
CA PHE A 455 8.75 25.19 46.10
C PHE A 455 7.65 25.62 47.08
N LYS A 456 7.77 26.84 47.59
CA LYS A 456 6.76 27.51 48.43
C LYS A 456 5.57 27.98 47.59
N GLU A 457 4.37 27.82 48.15
CA GLU A 457 3.13 28.44 47.69
C GLU A 457 3.20 29.97 47.78
N GLY A 458 2.62 30.66 46.79
CA GLY A 458 2.30 32.08 46.85
C GLY A 458 2.89 32.92 45.72
N ASP A 459 2.29 32.87 44.52
CA ASP A 459 1.70 34.07 43.90
C ASP A 459 1.07 33.73 42.53
N ARG A 460 -0.23 34.00 42.45
CA ARG A 460 -1.07 33.88 41.25
C ARG A 460 -0.83 35.08 40.32
N LYS A 461 -0.73 34.82 39.01
CA LYS A 461 -1.39 35.67 38.00
C LYS A 461 -2.04 34.81 36.92
N GLU A 462 -3.31 35.11 36.69
CA GLU A 462 -4.25 34.40 35.83
C GLU A 462 -3.81 34.36 34.37
N PHE A 463 -3.91 33.19 33.75
CA PHE A 463 -4.12 33.07 32.31
C PHE A 463 -5.40 32.26 32.11
N LYS A 464 -6.48 32.92 31.68
CA LYS A 464 -7.70 32.23 31.25
C LYS A 464 -7.36 31.41 30.00
N SER A 465 -7.29 30.09 30.13
CA SER A 465 -7.27 29.19 28.99
C SER A 465 -8.60 29.34 28.25
N ARG A 466 -8.54 29.87 27.02
CA ARG A 466 -9.63 29.66 26.05
C ARG A 466 -9.79 28.16 25.88
N GLU A 467 -11.03 27.70 26.00
CA GLU A 467 -11.42 26.31 25.79
C GLU A 467 -10.84 25.81 24.46
N ARG A 468 -9.85 24.93 24.57
CA ARG A 468 -9.36 24.14 23.47
C ARG A 468 -10.51 23.20 23.13
N ARG A 469 -11.14 23.36 21.97
CA ARG A 469 -12.06 22.33 21.45
C ARG A 469 -11.25 21.05 21.32
N GLU A 470 -11.44 20.13 22.26
CA GLU A 470 -10.96 18.76 22.12
C GLU A 470 -11.70 18.14 20.94
N PHE A 471 -11.04 18.08 19.78
CA PHE A 471 -11.38 17.14 18.72
C PHE A 471 -11.01 15.72 19.20
N SER A 472 -11.74 15.26 20.19
CA SER A 472 -11.70 13.89 20.72
C SER A 472 -13.13 13.42 20.94
N LYS A 473 -13.93 13.43 19.88
CA LYS A 473 -14.99 12.44 19.77
C LYS A 473 -14.42 11.32 18.93
N GLU A 474 -14.24 10.15 19.54
CA GLU A 474 -14.14 8.92 18.76
C GLU A 474 -15.29 8.93 17.74
N ARG A 475 -15.00 8.50 16.51
CA ARG A 475 -16.00 8.45 15.43
C ARG A 475 -17.17 7.57 15.89
N GLU A 476 -18.25 8.23 16.28
CA GLU A 476 -19.54 7.60 16.42
C GLU A 476 -20.24 7.76 15.07
N PRO A 477 -20.50 6.66 14.33
CA PRO A 477 -21.40 6.72 13.18
C PRO A 477 -22.75 7.29 13.62
N ARG A 478 -23.66 7.63 12.69
CA ARG A 478 -25.04 8.05 13.09
C ARG A 478 -25.74 7.05 14.04
N SER A 479 -25.25 5.82 14.12
CA SER A 479 -25.69 4.75 15.03
C SER A 479 -24.95 4.65 16.39
N GLY A 480 -23.85 5.40 16.61
CA GLY A 480 -23.01 5.33 17.80
C GLY A 480 -22.00 4.17 17.84
N GLU A 481 -22.05 3.23 16.89
CA GLU A 481 -21.26 1.99 16.89
C GLU A 481 -20.33 1.94 15.67
N SER A 482 -19.06 1.56 15.84
CA SER A 482 -18.12 1.39 14.71
C SER A 482 -18.65 0.35 13.69
N TYR A 483 -18.23 0.42 12.42
CA TYR A 483 -18.68 -0.53 11.40
C TYR A 483 -18.56 -2.01 11.82
N PRO A 484 -17.42 -2.47 12.39
CA PRO A 484 -17.31 -3.85 12.90
C PRO A 484 -18.29 -4.17 14.03
N GLU A 485 -18.59 -3.21 14.91
CA GLU A 485 -19.56 -3.37 16.01
C GLU A 485 -20.99 -3.44 15.50
N ARG A 486 -21.37 -2.53 14.59
CA ARG A 486 -22.69 -2.52 13.94
C ARG A 486 -22.98 -3.85 13.27
N LYS A 487 -22.02 -4.37 12.47
CA LYS A 487 -22.19 -5.68 11.81
C LYS A 487 -22.26 -6.81 12.83
N ARG A 488 -21.41 -6.83 13.88
CA ARG A 488 -21.52 -7.80 14.98
C ARG A 488 -22.90 -7.80 15.65
N ARG A 489 -23.51 -6.63 15.84
CA ARG A 489 -24.85 -6.50 16.42
C ARG A 489 -25.95 -6.99 15.48
N GLU A 490 -25.92 -6.57 14.22
CA GLU A 490 -26.83 -7.07 13.17
C GLU A 490 -26.77 -8.60 13.07
N PHE A 491 -25.58 -9.19 13.28
CA PHE A 491 -25.43 -10.63 13.33
C PHE A 491 -26.10 -11.28 14.55
N LYS A 492 -25.90 -10.75 15.77
CA LYS A 492 -26.54 -11.30 16.97
C LYS A 492 -28.07 -11.31 16.85
N LYS A 493 -28.65 -10.26 16.25
CA LYS A 493 -30.09 -10.14 16.02
C LYS A 493 -30.67 -11.07 14.97
N LYS A 494 -29.84 -11.73 14.14
CA LYS A 494 -30.28 -12.72 13.13
C LYS A 494 -30.16 -14.16 13.61
N GLU A 495 -29.48 -14.40 14.73
CA GLU A 495 -29.32 -15.72 15.37
C GLU A 495 -30.31 -15.94 16.53
N GLU A 496 -30.98 -14.87 16.98
CA GLU A 496 -32.20 -14.87 17.82
C GLU A 496 -33.45 -14.91 16.93
#